data_AF-A0A0F3Q768-F1
#
_entry.id   AF-A0A0F3Q768-F1
#
_cell.length_a   1.000
_cell.length_b   1.000
_cell.length_c   1.000
_cell.angle_alpha   90.00
_cell.angle_beta   90.00
_cell.angle_gamma   90.00
#
_symmetry.space_group_name_H-M   'P 1'
#
loop_
_entity.id
_entity.type
_entity.pdbx_description
1 polymer ?
#
loop_
_entity_poly.entity_id
_entity_poly.type
_entity_poly.pdbx_seq_one_letter_code
_entity_poly.pdbx_strand_id
1 'polypeptide(L)'
;MTKSVATGSGQNKSFGMYAGVSTARTAQRDNATSLCAGRGSKHADDNSSPNAQVLRDFVTNTLKEDGNGNWPTSKGDDTKPNDNAKAVATDLVALNSDEKTIVAGLLEL
;
A
#
# COMPACT_ATOMS: atom_id res chain seq x y z
N MET A 1 3.22 5.28 -3.22
CA MET A 1 2.37 5.69 -2.07
C MET A 1 0.93 5.20 -2.23
N THR A 2 0.19 4.89 -1.14
CA THR A 2 -1.22 4.48 -1.22
C THR A 2 -2.07 5.57 -1.85
N LYS A 3 -3.09 5.15 -2.59
CA LYS A 3 -3.99 6.06 -3.31
C LYS A 3 -5.10 6.53 -2.38
N SER A 4 -5.60 7.74 -2.65
CA SER A 4 -6.81 8.30 -1.99
C SER A 4 -7.97 7.31 -2.09
N VAL A 5 -9.04 7.48 -1.31
CA VAL A 5 -10.29 6.69 -1.19
C VAL A 5 -11.52 7.55 -1.53
N ALA A 6 -11.40 8.87 -1.49
CA ALA A 6 -12.43 9.79 -1.96
C ALA A 6 -12.51 9.81 -3.50
N THR A 7 -13.74 9.80 -4.05
CA THR A 7 -14.01 10.02 -5.48
C THR A 7 -14.83 11.30 -5.74
N GLY A 8 -15.19 12.07 -4.71
CA GLY A 8 -16.02 13.27 -4.82
C GLY A 8 -15.35 14.54 -4.31
N SER A 9 -15.63 15.67 -4.94
CA SER A 9 -15.21 17.00 -4.48
C SER A 9 -15.85 17.34 -3.13
N GLY A 10 -15.04 17.67 -2.12
CA GLY A 10 -15.50 18.10 -0.80
C GLY A 10 -15.42 17.06 0.32
N GLN A 11 -14.99 15.82 0.05
CA GLN A 11 -14.71 14.84 1.10
C GLN A 11 -13.28 14.98 1.64
N ASN A 12 -13.10 14.73 2.94
CA ASN A 12 -11.78 14.61 3.55
C ASN A 12 -10.98 13.55 2.78
N LYS A 13 -9.75 13.88 2.38
CA LYS A 13 -8.88 12.92 1.70
C LYS A 13 -8.57 11.79 2.68
N SER A 14 -9.08 10.61 2.41
CA SER A 14 -8.68 9.37 3.07
C SER A 14 -7.89 8.51 2.08
N PHE A 15 -7.02 7.65 2.57
CA PHE A 15 -6.12 6.82 1.76
C PHE A 15 -6.21 5.35 2.18
N GLY A 16 -5.81 4.46 1.28
CA GLY A 16 -5.61 3.04 1.61
C GLY A 16 -4.56 2.84 2.71
N MET A 17 -4.70 1.76 3.47
CA MET A 17 -3.78 1.34 4.52
C MET A 17 -3.07 0.05 4.10
N TYR A 18 -1.76 0.02 4.18
CA TYR A 18 -0.97 -1.18 3.93
C TYR A 18 -1.25 -2.24 4.99
N ALA A 19 -1.51 -3.46 4.53
CA ALA A 19 -1.85 -4.61 5.36
C ALA A 19 -1.31 -5.90 4.74
N GLY A 20 -1.45 -7.01 5.46
CA GLY A 20 -1.03 -8.33 5.00
C GLY A 20 -1.91 -8.94 3.91
N VAL A 21 -3.16 -8.48 3.76
CA VAL A 21 -4.14 -8.96 2.77
C VAL A 21 -4.99 -7.78 2.29
N SER A 22 -5.27 -7.71 1.00
CA SER A 22 -6.21 -6.75 0.42
C SER A 22 -7.66 -7.20 0.60
N THR A 23 -8.48 -6.33 1.19
CA THR A 23 -9.92 -6.54 1.40
C THR A 23 -10.76 -5.36 0.87
N ALA A 24 -10.10 -4.28 0.48
CA ALA A 24 -10.71 -3.01 0.11
C ALA A 24 -11.76 -3.07 -1.01
N ARG A 25 -11.74 -4.08 -1.89
CA ARG A 25 -12.74 -4.24 -2.95
C ARG A 25 -13.93 -5.09 -2.55
N THR A 26 -13.75 -5.97 -1.56
CA THR A 26 -14.79 -6.90 -1.11
C THR A 26 -15.48 -6.42 0.16
N ALA A 27 -14.77 -5.73 1.04
CA ALA A 27 -15.29 -5.14 2.27
C ALA A 27 -15.44 -3.62 2.11
N GLN A 28 -16.69 -3.15 2.01
CA GLN A 28 -17.02 -1.76 1.69
C GLN A 28 -16.42 -0.72 2.66
N ARG A 29 -16.11 -1.10 3.91
CA ARG A 29 -15.60 -0.18 4.94
C ARG A 29 -14.16 -0.47 5.35
N ASP A 30 -13.49 -1.38 4.65
CA ASP A 30 -12.10 -1.73 4.94
C ASP A 30 -11.19 -1.08 3.91
N ASN A 31 -10.10 -0.45 4.33
CA ASN A 31 -9.17 0.20 3.41
C ASN A 31 -7.83 -0.51 3.34
N ALA A 32 -7.75 -1.74 3.86
CA ALA A 32 -6.59 -2.60 3.80
C ALA A 32 -6.23 -2.98 2.36
N THR A 33 -4.97 -2.77 2.01
CA THR A 33 -4.37 -3.17 0.75
C THR A 33 -2.99 -3.78 0.99
N SER A 34 -2.72 -4.91 0.36
CA SER A 34 -1.40 -5.53 0.31
C SER A 34 -0.67 -5.25 -1.00
N LEU A 35 -1.25 -4.41 -1.88
CA LEU A 35 -0.67 -4.00 -3.14
C LEU A 35 0.08 -2.67 -2.94
N CYS A 36 1.35 -2.60 -3.36
CA CYS A 36 2.11 -1.35 -3.37
C CYS A 36 1.39 -0.31 -4.23
N ALA A 37 1.25 0.91 -3.70
CA ALA A 37 0.41 1.96 -4.27
C ALA A 37 -1.07 1.58 -4.48
N GLY A 38 -1.56 0.61 -3.69
CA GLY A 38 -2.96 0.19 -3.64
C GLY A 38 -3.90 1.28 -3.14
N ARG A 39 -5.19 1.09 -3.39
CA ARG A 39 -6.28 1.96 -2.93
C ARG A 39 -7.09 1.24 -1.85
N GLY A 40 -7.65 2.01 -0.91
CA GLY A 40 -8.67 1.52 0.01
C GLY A 40 -10.03 1.29 -0.67
N SER A 41 -11.08 1.09 0.12
CA SER A 41 -12.44 0.91 -0.39
C SER A 41 -12.98 2.20 -1.06
N LYS A 42 -14.27 2.21 -1.40
CA LYS A 42 -14.95 3.41 -1.91
C LYS A 42 -15.48 4.29 -0.78
N HIS A 43 -15.36 3.87 0.48
CA HIS A 43 -15.91 4.58 1.63
C HIS A 43 -14.79 5.12 2.52
N ALA A 44 -14.86 6.42 2.79
CA ALA A 44 -13.94 7.13 3.67
C ALA A 44 -14.35 6.92 5.14
N ASP A 45 -14.16 5.71 5.66
CA ASP A 45 -14.57 5.30 7.00
C ASP A 45 -13.37 5.05 7.95
N ASP A 46 -13.65 4.62 9.19
CA ASP A 46 -12.77 4.47 10.37
C ASP A 46 -11.44 3.74 10.14
N ASN A 47 -11.35 2.90 9.10
CA ASN A 47 -10.17 2.10 8.80
C ASN A 47 -9.34 2.68 7.63
N SER A 48 -9.44 3.98 7.38
CA SER A 48 -8.66 4.70 6.35
C SER A 48 -7.59 5.61 6.97
N SER A 49 -6.51 5.84 6.23
CA SER A 49 -5.45 6.75 6.69
C SER A 49 -5.75 8.19 6.26
N PRO A 50 -5.55 9.21 7.13
CA PRO A 50 -5.65 10.61 6.74
C PRO A 50 -4.52 11.05 5.78
N ASN A 51 -3.44 10.28 5.71
CA ASN A 51 -2.29 10.53 4.85
C ASN A 51 -1.97 9.32 3.97
N ALA A 52 -1.41 9.56 2.78
CA ALA A 52 -0.89 8.46 1.95
C ALA A 52 0.26 7.75 2.68
N GLN A 53 0.24 6.42 2.67
CA GLN A 53 1.36 5.61 3.17
C GLN A 53 2.40 5.43 2.07
N VAL A 54 3.68 5.52 2.41
CA VAL A 54 4.80 5.51 1.46
C VAL A 54 5.50 4.14 1.44
N LEU A 55 6.57 3.99 0.65
CA LEU A 55 7.21 2.69 0.44
C LEU A 55 7.75 2.08 1.74
N ARG A 56 8.25 2.89 2.69
CA ARG A 56 8.67 2.38 4.01
C ARG A 56 7.52 1.66 4.74
N ASP A 57 6.32 2.22 4.67
CA ASP A 57 5.15 1.68 5.36
C ASP A 57 4.70 0.36 4.71
N PHE A 58 4.90 0.23 3.39
CA PHE A 58 4.69 -1.02 2.67
C PHE A 58 5.68 -2.11 3.09
N VAL A 59 6.97 -1.77 3.19
CA VAL A 59 7.99 -2.73 3.65
C VAL A 59 7.64 -3.24 5.05
N THR A 60 7.35 -2.33 5.98
CA THR A 60 7.01 -2.68 7.37
C THR A 60 5.71 -3.47 7.50
N ASN A 61 4.62 -3.04 6.85
CA ASN A 61 3.28 -3.58 7.13
C ASN A 61 2.83 -4.70 6.16
N THR A 62 3.42 -4.75 4.96
CA THR A 62 2.96 -5.63 3.88
C THR A 62 3.99 -6.66 3.44
N LEU A 63 5.26 -6.26 3.22
CA LEU A 63 6.32 -7.24 2.93
C LEU A 63 6.63 -8.07 4.17
N LYS A 64 6.68 -7.41 5.34
CA LYS A 64 7.20 -7.94 6.61
C LYS A 64 8.68 -8.33 6.47
N GLU A 65 9.38 -8.51 7.59
CA GLU A 65 10.85 -8.68 7.60
C GLU A 65 11.35 -9.89 6.80
N ASP A 66 10.53 -10.92 6.59
CA ASP A 66 10.91 -12.11 5.81
C ASP A 66 10.68 -11.99 4.30
N GLY A 67 10.11 -10.86 3.84
CA GLY A 67 9.73 -10.64 2.44
C GLY A 67 8.65 -11.59 1.89
N ASN A 68 8.23 -12.61 2.64
CA ASN A 68 7.35 -13.69 2.19
C ASN A 68 5.85 -13.36 2.41
N GLY A 69 5.57 -12.18 2.99
CA GLY A 69 4.23 -11.69 3.23
C GLY A 69 3.44 -11.47 1.93
N ASN A 70 4.02 -10.75 0.96
CA ASN A 70 3.32 -10.26 -0.24
C ASN A 70 4.27 -10.03 -1.44
N TRP A 71 5.40 -10.74 -1.48
CA TRP A 71 6.36 -10.68 -2.60
C TRP A 71 6.38 -11.99 -3.39
N PRO A 72 6.51 -11.95 -4.74
CA PRO A 72 6.39 -10.79 -5.62
C PRO A 72 4.94 -10.37 -5.89
N THR A 73 3.98 -11.12 -5.32
CA THR A 73 2.55 -11.03 -5.61
C THR A 73 1.79 -10.69 -4.33
N SER A 74 0.85 -9.75 -4.45
CA SER A 74 -0.06 -9.34 -3.38
C SER A 74 -0.99 -10.49 -2.95
N LYS A 75 -1.74 -10.33 -1.85
CA LYS A 75 -2.72 -11.31 -1.37
C LYS A 75 -4.10 -10.66 -1.24
N GLY A 76 -5.14 -11.47 -1.38
CA GLY A 76 -6.52 -11.03 -1.20
C GLY A 76 -7.18 -10.67 -2.52
N ASP A 77 -7.99 -9.62 -2.53
CA ASP A 77 -8.79 -9.25 -3.70
C ASP A 77 -7.95 -8.74 -4.88
N ASP A 78 -8.40 -9.10 -6.09
CA ASP A 78 -7.84 -8.66 -7.38
C ASP A 78 -6.32 -8.80 -7.55
N THR A 79 -5.72 -9.73 -6.80
CA THR A 79 -4.30 -10.11 -6.90
C THR A 79 -3.98 -10.56 -8.33
N LYS A 80 -2.84 -10.11 -8.85
CA LYS A 80 -2.32 -10.54 -10.16
C LYS A 80 -0.88 -11.01 -10.01
N PRO A 81 -0.45 -12.02 -10.80
CA PRO A 81 0.93 -12.47 -10.77
C PRO A 81 1.93 -11.31 -10.91
N ASN A 82 2.84 -11.19 -9.93
CA ASN A 82 3.93 -10.21 -9.88
C ASN A 82 3.48 -8.75 -9.85
N ASP A 83 2.27 -8.46 -9.36
CA ASP A 83 1.75 -7.09 -9.25
C ASP A 83 2.58 -6.20 -8.31
N ASN A 84 2.99 -6.71 -7.15
CA ASN A 84 3.84 -6.01 -6.21
C ASN A 84 5.25 -5.78 -6.77
N ALA A 85 5.84 -6.77 -7.46
CA ALA A 85 7.13 -6.56 -8.11
C ALA A 85 7.13 -5.38 -9.09
N LYS A 86 6.07 -5.25 -9.89
CA LYS A 86 5.91 -4.14 -10.85
C LYS A 86 5.65 -2.80 -10.15
N ALA A 87 4.78 -2.80 -9.14
CA ALA A 87 4.41 -1.60 -8.40
C ALA A 87 5.59 -1.06 -7.58
N VAL A 88 6.33 -1.93 -6.88
CA VAL A 88 7.54 -1.57 -6.11
C VAL A 88 8.62 -1.05 -7.05
N ALA A 89 8.87 -1.68 -8.20
CA ALA A 89 9.84 -1.18 -9.17
C ALA A 89 9.52 0.25 -9.63
N THR A 90 8.23 0.59 -9.77
CA THR A 90 7.80 1.94 -10.12
C THR A 90 8.05 2.93 -8.98
N ASP A 91 7.66 2.57 -7.75
CA ASP A 91 7.82 3.44 -6.57
C ASP A 91 9.31 3.66 -6.23
N LEU A 92 10.18 2.67 -6.41
CA LEU A 92 11.64 2.78 -6.19
C LEU A 92 12.30 3.84 -7.06
N VAL A 93 11.87 3.98 -8.33
CA VAL A 93 12.41 4.98 -9.26
C VAL A 93 11.95 6.39 -8.89
N ALA A 94 10.79 6.51 -8.25
CA ALA A 94 10.18 7.79 -7.88
C ALA A 94 10.63 8.34 -6.51
N LEU A 95 11.44 7.60 -5.74
CA LEU A 95 11.85 8.02 -4.40
C LEU A 95 12.77 9.24 -4.40
N ASN A 96 12.60 10.09 -3.40
CA ASN A 96 13.57 11.13 -3.06
C ASN A 96 14.79 10.55 -2.28
N SER A 97 15.82 11.38 -2.07
CA SER A 97 17.07 10.93 -1.44
C SER A 97 16.87 10.39 -0.01
N ASP A 98 16.05 11.05 0.80
CA ASP A 98 15.84 10.64 2.20
C ASP A 98 15.06 9.31 2.27
N GLU A 99 14.04 9.16 1.41
CA GLU A 99 13.26 7.91 1.31
C GLU A 99 14.12 6.74 0.85
N LYS A 100 15.07 6.97 -0.06
CA LYS A 100 16.02 5.94 -0.50
C LYS A 100 16.87 5.42 0.66
N THR A 101 17.42 6.31 1.49
CA THR A 101 18.23 5.91 2.64
C THR A 101 17.44 5.08 3.64
N ILE A 102 16.19 5.47 3.93
CA ILE A 102 15.32 4.74 4.86
C ILE A 102 14.96 3.35 4.31
N VAL A 103 14.56 3.27 3.03
CA VAL A 103 14.17 2.00 2.41
C VAL A 103 15.37 1.06 2.24
N ALA A 104 16.55 1.58 1.92
CA ALA A 104 17.77 0.77 1.85
C ALA A 104 18.06 0.10 3.19
N GLY A 105 18.07 0.86 4.30
CA GLY A 105 18.28 0.28 5.63
C GLY A 105 17.22 -0.73 6.07
N LEU A 106 15.98 -0.61 5.57
CA LEU A 106 14.90 -1.58 5.83
C LEU A 106 14.99 -2.86 4.98
N LEU A 107 15.63 -2.80 3.81
CA LEU A 107 15.80 -3.94 2.89
C LEU A 107 17.15 -4.66 3.07
N GLU A 108 18.07 -4.07 3.82
CA GLU A 108 19.37 -4.67 4.15
C GLU A 108 19.32 -5.61 5.38
N LEU A 109 18.19 -5.66 6.09
CA LEU A 109 17.91 -6.57 7.21
C LEU A 109 17.26 -7.87 6.73
#